data_AF-A0A8J4U0E7-F1
#
_entry.id   AF-A0A8J4U0E7-F1
#
_cell.length_a   1.000
_cell.length_b   1.000
_cell.length_c   1.000
_cell.angle_alpha   90.00
_cell.angle_beta   90.00
_cell.angle_gamma   90.00
#
_symmetry.space_group_name_H-M   'P 1'
#
loop_
_entity.id
_entity.type
_entity.pdbx_description
1 polymer ?
#
loop_
_entity_poly.entity_id
_entity_poly.type
_entity_poly.pdbx_seq_one_letter_code
_entity_poly.pdbx_strand_id
1 'polypeptide(L)'
;DCHLTDWSSWSSCQLTCVEGRSFEVEGHQARSRAVIIQTLENQENCPNQEIETQPCKGGKCHSYEWKTSGWSDNVREVWCQRSDGVNVTGGCFVVNKPTTVRHCHPPCTKPFSHCKQSGVCGCEKGYTEVMNTHGFLDYCTRTPGGTGDTRKADVKSSSGRVKPGPSQIHDFFGEWSLQALSPDGRIKMWVYGATAGGFILILFIITVSFLF
;
A
#
# COMPACT_ATOMS: atom_id res chain seq x y z
N ASP A 1 -50.76 1.31 2.76
CA ASP A 1 -50.81 0.18 1.83
C ASP A 1 -49.37 -0.29 1.57
N CYS A 2 -49.07 -1.56 1.80
CA CYS A 2 -47.74 -2.14 1.59
C CYS A 2 -47.81 -3.07 0.38
N HIS A 3 -46.94 -2.87 -0.61
CA HIS A 3 -46.91 -3.74 -1.79
C HIS A 3 -45.57 -4.47 -1.88
N LEU A 4 -45.62 -5.78 -2.09
CA LEU A 4 -44.43 -6.57 -2.38
C LEU A 4 -44.12 -6.50 -3.88
N THR A 5 -42.84 -6.37 -4.21
CA THR A 5 -42.40 -6.52 -5.61
C THR A 5 -42.49 -7.98 -6.03
N ASP A 6 -42.43 -8.18 -7.35
CA ASP A 6 -42.13 -9.49 -7.88
C ASP A 6 -40.75 -9.98 -7.40
N TRP A 7 -40.60 -11.30 -7.39
CA TRP A 7 -39.33 -11.94 -7.07
C TRP A 7 -38.25 -11.60 -8.08
N SER A 8 -37.03 -11.37 -7.60
CA SER A 8 -35.86 -11.32 -8.46
C SER A 8 -35.63 -12.67 -9.15
N SER A 9 -34.87 -12.65 -10.24
CA SER A 9 -34.27 -13.87 -10.78
C SER A 9 -33.40 -14.55 -9.71
N TRP A 10 -33.27 -15.87 -9.80
CA TRP A 10 -32.36 -16.64 -8.97
C TRP A 10 -30.91 -16.21 -9.19
N SER A 11 -30.14 -16.14 -8.10
CA SER A 11 -28.70 -15.92 -8.17
C SER A 11 -27.99 -17.11 -8.83
N SER A 12 -26.75 -16.89 -9.26
CA SER A 12 -25.86 -18.00 -9.63
C SER A 12 -25.73 -19.01 -8.48
N CYS A 13 -25.73 -20.30 -8.81
CA CYS A 13 -25.50 -21.35 -7.82
C CYS A 13 -24.08 -21.26 -7.26
N GLN A 14 -23.96 -21.10 -5.94
CA GLN A 14 -22.68 -20.99 -5.25
C GLN A 14 -22.49 -22.15 -4.27
N LEU A 15 -21.29 -22.77 -4.30
CA LEU A 15 -20.91 -23.75 -3.28
C LEU A 15 -20.33 -23.07 -2.05
N THR A 16 -20.60 -23.67 -0.89
CA THR A 16 -19.92 -23.34 0.37
C THR A 16 -18.50 -23.89 0.31
N CYS A 17 -17.51 -22.99 0.22
CA CYS A 17 -16.11 -23.38 0.09
C CYS A 17 -15.26 -22.73 1.17
N VAL A 18 -14.33 -23.51 1.73
CA VAL A 18 -13.29 -23.01 2.64
C VAL A 18 -11.97 -23.19 1.92
N GLU A 19 -11.21 -22.09 1.77
CA GLU A 19 -9.92 -22.09 1.08
C GLU A 19 -9.97 -22.71 -0.34
N GLY A 20 -11.06 -22.44 -1.07
CA GLY A 20 -11.27 -22.93 -2.44
C GLY A 20 -11.68 -24.42 -2.54
N ARG A 21 -11.89 -25.11 -1.42
CA ARG A 21 -12.41 -26.49 -1.41
C ARG A 21 -13.88 -26.51 -1.00
N SER A 22 -14.72 -27.14 -1.81
CA SER A 22 -16.12 -27.41 -1.48
C SER A 22 -16.20 -28.61 -0.54
N PHE A 23 -16.95 -28.48 0.54
CA PHE A 23 -17.30 -29.60 1.42
C PHE A 23 -18.66 -30.20 1.07
N GLU A 24 -19.49 -29.44 0.36
CA GLU A 24 -20.85 -29.82 -0.02
C GLU A 24 -20.88 -30.19 -1.51
N VAL A 25 -21.73 -31.17 -1.85
CA VAL A 25 -22.00 -31.56 -3.25
C VAL A 25 -23.09 -30.68 -3.87
N GLU A 26 -23.93 -30.09 -3.02
CA GLU A 26 -25.00 -29.17 -3.40
C GLU A 26 -24.61 -27.73 -3.05
N GLY A 27 -24.85 -26.82 -3.98
CA GLY A 27 -24.72 -25.39 -3.75
C GLY A 27 -26.06 -24.77 -3.34
N HIS A 28 -26.05 -23.47 -3.08
CA HIS A 28 -27.25 -22.70 -2.77
C HIS A 28 -27.38 -21.52 -3.73
N GLN A 29 -28.62 -21.19 -4.06
CA GLN A 29 -28.98 -19.97 -4.80
C GLN A 29 -30.05 -19.23 -4.03
N ALA A 30 -30.03 -17.89 -4.12
CA ALA A 30 -30.94 -17.01 -3.42
C ALA A 30 -31.68 -16.10 -4.39
N ARG A 31 -32.90 -15.70 -4.03
CA ARG A 31 -33.65 -14.62 -4.67
C ARG A 31 -34.24 -13.71 -3.60
N SER A 32 -34.51 -12.46 -3.95
CA SER A 32 -35.12 -11.51 -3.02
C SER A 32 -36.28 -10.76 -3.66
N ARG A 33 -37.20 -10.28 -2.83
CA ARG A 33 -38.26 -9.35 -3.22
C ARG A 33 -38.33 -8.21 -2.22
N ALA A 34 -38.49 -6.99 -2.71
CA ALA A 34 -38.52 -5.79 -1.88
C ALA A 34 -39.96 -5.44 -1.48
N VAL A 35 -40.09 -4.68 -0.39
CA VAL A 35 -41.38 -4.13 0.05
C VAL A 35 -41.39 -2.65 -0.31
N ILE A 36 -42.41 -2.24 -1.07
CA ILE A 36 -42.66 -0.85 -1.44
C ILE A 36 -43.68 -0.28 -0.45
N ILE A 37 -43.25 0.74 0.27
CA ILE A 37 -44.05 1.45 1.28
C ILE A 37 -44.44 2.80 0.68
N GLN A 38 -45.74 3.02 0.48
CA GLN A 38 -46.23 4.27 -0.11
C GLN A 38 -46.21 5.45 0.88
N THR A 39 -46.32 5.17 2.19
CA THR A 39 -46.41 6.17 3.26
C THR A 39 -45.49 5.77 4.40
N LEU A 40 -44.53 6.62 4.77
CA LEU A 40 -43.57 6.39 5.86
C LEU A 40 -44.23 6.05 7.21
N GLU A 41 -45.44 6.57 7.46
CA GLU A 41 -46.24 6.31 8.67
C GLU A 41 -46.60 4.81 8.85
N ASN A 42 -46.58 4.03 7.77
CA ASN A 42 -46.87 2.59 7.80
C ASN A 42 -45.61 1.71 7.81
N GLN A 43 -44.41 2.30 7.92
CA GLN A 43 -43.16 1.55 7.82
C GLN A 43 -43.01 0.47 8.90
N GLU A 44 -43.45 0.74 10.12
CA GLU A 44 -43.44 -0.21 11.24
C GLU A 44 -44.44 -1.36 11.07
N ASN A 45 -45.47 -1.19 10.22
CA ASN A 45 -46.51 -2.19 9.98
C ASN A 45 -46.25 -3.05 8.72
N CYS A 46 -45.28 -2.69 7.89
CA CYS A 46 -44.94 -3.45 6.69
C CYS A 46 -43.89 -4.53 6.99
N PRO A 47 -43.97 -5.72 6.36
CA PRO A 47 -42.94 -6.74 6.49
C PRO A 47 -41.60 -6.26 5.92
N ASN A 48 -40.50 -6.82 6.41
CA ASN A 48 -39.16 -6.59 5.87
C ASN A 48 -38.98 -7.27 4.51
N GLN A 49 -37.89 -6.90 3.81
CA GLN A 49 -37.46 -7.58 2.59
C GLN A 49 -37.39 -9.09 2.81
N GLU A 50 -37.95 -9.86 1.88
CA GLU A 50 -37.93 -11.32 1.94
C GLU A 50 -36.83 -11.88 1.05
N ILE A 51 -36.15 -12.90 1.56
CA ILE A 51 -35.09 -13.63 0.87
C ILE A 51 -35.43 -15.12 0.93
N GLU A 52 -35.36 -15.78 -0.21
CA GLU A 52 -35.59 -17.22 -0.34
C GLU A 52 -34.34 -17.90 -0.87
N THR A 53 -33.97 -19.03 -0.27
CA THR A 53 -32.79 -19.81 -0.63
C THR A 53 -33.23 -21.22 -1.03
N GLN A 54 -32.67 -21.76 -2.11
CA GLN A 54 -32.92 -23.13 -2.54
C GLN A 54 -31.61 -23.86 -2.88
N PRO A 55 -31.57 -25.19 -2.72
CA PRO A 55 -30.44 -26.00 -3.16
C PRO A 55 -30.34 -26.00 -4.69
N CYS A 56 -29.12 -26.12 -5.21
CA CYS A 56 -28.86 -26.20 -6.63
C CYS A 56 -27.70 -27.18 -6.91
N LYS A 57 -27.81 -27.89 -8.04
CA LYS A 57 -26.79 -28.85 -8.49
C LYS A 57 -25.84 -28.16 -9.45
N GLY A 58 -24.55 -28.25 -9.14
CA GLY A 58 -23.49 -27.61 -9.92
C GLY A 58 -23.30 -26.16 -9.54
N GLY A 59 -22.06 -25.78 -9.31
CA GLY A 59 -21.64 -24.43 -8.97
C GLY A 59 -20.13 -24.36 -9.01
N LYS A 60 -19.56 -23.19 -8.74
CA LYS A 60 -18.11 -23.03 -8.62
C LYS A 60 -17.74 -22.53 -7.24
N CYS A 61 -16.62 -23.05 -6.72
CA CYS A 61 -15.96 -22.41 -5.60
C CYS A 61 -15.32 -21.13 -6.07
N HIS A 62 -15.69 -20.02 -5.43
CA HIS A 62 -15.00 -18.77 -5.60
C HIS A 62 -14.06 -18.54 -4.42
N SER A 63 -12.89 -17.98 -4.70
CA SER A 63 -12.02 -17.41 -3.68
C SER A 63 -12.40 -15.94 -3.45
N TYR A 64 -12.14 -15.48 -2.24
CA TYR A 64 -12.43 -14.12 -1.79
C TYR A 64 -11.12 -13.49 -1.34
N GLU A 65 -10.80 -12.33 -1.87
CA GLU A 65 -9.58 -11.61 -1.55
C GLU A 65 -9.91 -10.16 -1.18
N TRP A 66 -9.26 -9.67 -0.13
CA TRP A 66 -9.31 -8.24 0.18
C TRP A 66 -8.52 -7.46 -0.85
N LYS A 67 -9.18 -6.49 -1.48
CA LYS A 67 -8.56 -5.52 -2.38
C LYS A 67 -8.60 -4.14 -1.74
N THR A 68 -7.62 -3.33 -2.12
CA THR A 68 -7.48 -1.98 -1.58
C THR A 68 -7.19 -1.00 -2.70
N SER A 69 -7.78 0.20 -2.61
CA SER A 69 -7.40 1.31 -3.48
C SER A 69 -6.02 1.85 -3.08
N GLY A 70 -5.50 2.77 -3.89
CA GLY A 70 -4.44 3.67 -3.45
C GLY A 70 -4.86 4.46 -2.22
N TRP A 71 -3.88 4.96 -1.47
CA TRP A 71 -4.12 5.91 -0.39
C TRP A 71 -4.56 7.25 -0.98
N SER A 72 -5.72 7.75 -0.55
CA SER A 72 -6.13 9.14 -0.72
C SER A 72 -6.00 9.80 0.65
N ASP A 73 -4.99 10.64 0.81
CA ASP A 73 -4.57 11.20 2.10
C ASP A 73 -4.28 10.08 3.12
N ASN A 74 -5.15 9.94 4.12
CA ASN A 74 -5.05 8.94 5.19
C ASN A 74 -6.11 7.83 5.08
N VAL A 75 -6.91 7.83 4.02
CA VAL A 75 -8.03 6.90 3.83
C VAL A 75 -7.80 6.10 2.56
N ARG A 76 -8.20 4.84 2.57
CA ARG A 76 -8.29 4.02 1.37
C ARG A 76 -9.58 3.23 1.38
N GLU A 77 -10.08 2.95 0.19
CA GLU A 77 -11.16 2.01 0.03
C GLU A 77 -10.62 0.59 0.17
N VAL A 78 -11.39 -0.23 0.88
CA VAL A 78 -11.11 -1.64 1.11
C VAL A 78 -12.38 -2.41 0.80
N TRP A 79 -12.32 -3.29 -0.20
CA TRP A 79 -13.46 -4.09 -0.62
C TRP A 79 -13.07 -5.56 -0.73
N CYS A 80 -14.05 -6.44 -0.58
CA CYS A 80 -13.86 -7.86 -0.82
C CYS A 80 -14.18 -8.14 -2.29
N GLN A 81 -13.24 -8.72 -3.01
CA GLN A 81 -13.42 -9.11 -4.40
C GLN A 81 -13.45 -10.63 -4.51
N ARG A 82 -14.46 -11.14 -5.21
CA ARG A 82 -14.60 -12.55 -5.52
C ARG A 82 -13.81 -12.89 -6.80
N SER A 83 -13.41 -14.16 -6.96
CA SER A 83 -12.55 -14.60 -8.08
C SER A 83 -13.08 -14.34 -9.49
N ASP A 84 -14.37 -14.05 -9.64
CA ASP A 84 -15.03 -13.64 -10.89
C ASP A 84 -14.95 -12.12 -11.17
N GLY A 85 -14.35 -11.35 -10.27
CA GLY A 85 -14.24 -9.90 -10.37
C GLY A 85 -15.37 -9.12 -9.71
N VAL A 86 -16.34 -9.80 -9.09
CA VAL A 86 -17.48 -9.13 -8.45
C VAL A 86 -17.09 -8.62 -7.06
N ASN A 87 -17.41 -7.36 -6.79
CA ASN A 87 -17.26 -6.75 -5.47
C ASN A 87 -18.42 -7.20 -4.57
N VAL A 88 -18.08 -7.82 -3.46
CA VAL A 88 -19.04 -8.39 -2.50
C VAL A 88 -18.87 -7.72 -1.14
N THR A 89 -19.97 -7.59 -0.41
CA THR A 89 -19.97 -7.04 0.97
C THR A 89 -19.59 -8.08 2.03
N GLY A 90 -19.54 -9.37 1.66
CA GLY A 90 -19.21 -10.48 2.55
C GLY A 90 -18.34 -11.54 1.86
N GLY A 91 -17.93 -12.56 2.63
CA GLY A 91 -17.09 -13.67 2.16
C GLY A 91 -15.62 -13.57 2.57
N CYS A 92 -15.04 -12.36 2.62
CA CYS A 92 -13.69 -12.17 3.14
C CYS A 92 -13.64 -12.22 4.68
N PHE A 93 -12.63 -12.88 5.23
CA PHE A 93 -12.42 -12.96 6.67
C PHE A 93 -12.10 -11.58 7.27
N VAL A 94 -12.88 -11.19 8.28
CA VAL A 94 -12.74 -9.88 8.95
C VAL A 94 -11.38 -9.73 9.66
N VAL A 95 -10.81 -10.83 10.16
CA VAL A 95 -9.48 -10.84 10.80
C VAL A 95 -8.39 -10.33 9.84
N ASN A 96 -8.51 -10.64 8.55
CA ASN A 96 -7.53 -10.25 7.55
C ASN A 96 -7.88 -8.92 6.87
N LYS A 97 -8.88 -8.18 7.39
CA LYS A 97 -9.33 -6.93 6.78
C LYS A 97 -8.23 -5.87 6.84
N PRO A 98 -7.78 -5.36 5.69
CA PRO A 98 -6.82 -4.26 5.65
C PRO A 98 -7.39 -3.01 6.34
N THR A 99 -6.50 -2.23 6.97
CA THR A 99 -6.87 -0.96 7.60
C THR A 99 -7.42 0.03 6.57
N THR A 100 -8.57 0.63 6.83
CA THR A 100 -9.16 1.68 5.97
C THR A 100 -8.53 3.05 6.22
N VAL A 101 -8.02 3.25 7.45
CA VAL A 101 -7.39 4.50 7.88
C VAL A 101 -5.93 4.23 8.23
N ARG A 102 -5.06 5.09 7.72
CA ARG A 102 -3.67 5.10 8.10
C ARG A 102 -3.45 5.89 9.37
N HIS A 103 -2.85 5.23 10.35
CA HIS A 103 -2.35 5.90 11.54
C HIS A 103 -0.87 6.20 11.31
N CYS A 104 -0.54 7.49 11.27
CA CYS A 104 0.85 7.95 11.25
C CYS A 104 1.38 7.99 12.69
N HIS A 105 2.59 7.46 12.90
CA HIS A 105 3.26 7.55 14.18
C HIS A 105 4.67 8.13 13.99
N PRO A 106 5.00 9.30 14.58
CA PRO A 106 4.13 10.18 15.36
C PRO A 106 3.03 10.88 14.52
N PRO A 107 1.94 11.36 15.16
CA PRO A 107 0.85 12.03 14.44
C PRO A 107 1.35 13.32 13.76
N CYS A 108 0.87 13.54 12.53
CA CYS A 108 1.13 14.75 11.76
C CYS A 108 0.34 15.94 12.33
N THR A 109 0.96 16.71 13.21
CA THR A 109 0.38 17.94 13.78
C THR A 109 0.96 19.22 13.19
N LYS A 110 1.93 19.11 12.28
CA LYS A 110 2.65 20.24 11.71
C LYS A 110 1.93 20.79 10.47
N PRO A 111 2.01 22.10 10.19
CA PRO A 111 1.41 22.68 9.00
C PRO A 111 2.10 22.12 7.74
N PHE A 112 1.33 21.89 6.68
CA PHE A 112 1.80 21.32 5.40
C PHE A 112 2.44 19.93 5.54
N SER A 113 2.07 19.21 6.60
CA SER A 113 2.51 17.84 6.83
C SER A 113 1.41 16.83 6.47
N HIS A 114 1.79 15.73 5.82
CA HIS A 114 0.90 14.64 5.43
C HIS A 114 1.52 13.29 5.80
N CYS A 115 0.69 12.27 5.98
CA CYS A 115 1.17 10.93 6.27
C CYS A 115 1.72 10.26 5.00
N LYS A 116 3.01 9.91 4.98
CA LYS A 116 3.63 9.26 3.82
C LYS A 116 3.22 7.81 3.65
N GLN A 117 3.51 7.23 2.47
CA GLN A 117 3.53 5.79 2.20
C GLN A 117 4.37 4.93 3.16
N SER A 118 5.24 5.53 3.99
CA SER A 118 6.00 4.83 5.03
C SER A 118 5.32 4.80 6.41
N GLY A 119 4.25 5.57 6.64
CA GLY A 119 3.57 5.65 7.95
C GLY A 119 4.23 6.64 8.92
N VAL A 120 5.18 7.43 8.41
CA VAL A 120 5.84 8.53 9.12
C VAL A 120 5.36 9.84 8.52
N CYS A 121 5.29 10.88 9.36
CA CYS A 121 4.90 12.20 8.92
C CYS A 121 5.94 12.82 7.97
N GLY A 122 5.46 13.43 6.89
CA GLY A 122 6.28 14.10 5.88
C GLY A 122 5.67 15.42 5.42
N CYS A 123 6.37 16.13 4.53
CA CYS A 123 5.89 17.41 3.99
C CYS A 123 5.19 17.24 2.64
N GLU A 124 4.17 18.07 2.41
CA GLU A 124 3.48 18.16 1.11
C GLU A 124 4.42 18.60 -0.02
N LYS A 125 3.97 18.40 -1.27
CA LYS A 125 4.75 18.79 -2.46
C LYS A 125 5.04 20.30 -2.43
N GLY A 126 6.30 20.68 -2.63
CA GLY A 126 6.74 22.09 -2.59
C GLY A 126 7.29 22.55 -1.23
N TYR A 127 7.32 21.65 -0.25
CA TYR A 127 7.98 21.84 1.05
C TYR A 127 9.14 20.85 1.22
N THR A 128 10.22 21.28 1.86
CA THR A 128 11.32 20.43 2.30
C THR A 128 11.16 20.05 3.77
N GLU A 129 11.58 18.83 4.08
CA GLU A 129 11.47 18.22 5.40
C GLU A 129 12.67 18.59 6.25
N VAL A 130 12.43 19.24 7.38
CA VAL A 130 13.44 19.45 8.41
C VAL A 130 13.18 18.43 9.51
N MET A 131 14.15 17.52 9.71
CA MET A 131 14.07 16.47 10.72
C MET A 131 14.62 16.96 12.07
N ASN A 132 14.07 16.43 13.14
CA ASN A 132 14.60 16.61 14.49
C ASN A 132 15.79 15.65 14.75
N THR A 133 16.42 15.79 15.91
CA THR A 133 17.53 14.94 16.36
C THR A 133 17.18 13.46 16.51
N HIS A 134 15.88 13.13 16.61
CA HIS A 134 15.36 11.78 16.73
C HIS A 134 14.93 11.18 15.38
N GLY A 135 15.15 11.90 14.27
CA GLY A 135 14.80 11.46 12.92
C GLY A 135 13.32 11.59 12.54
N PHE A 136 12.50 12.31 13.32
CA PHE A 136 11.11 12.63 12.99
C PHE A 136 10.99 14.04 12.41
N LEU A 137 9.89 14.31 11.69
CA LEU A 137 9.61 15.64 11.14
C LEU A 137 9.46 16.70 12.23
N ASP A 138 10.30 17.74 12.19
CA ASP A 138 10.20 18.91 13.08
C ASP A 138 9.26 19.97 12.50
N TYR A 139 9.53 20.40 11.26
CA TYR A 139 8.68 21.31 10.49
C TYR A 139 8.95 21.23 8.98
N CYS A 140 8.00 21.75 8.21
CA CYS A 140 8.08 21.88 6.77
C CYS A 140 8.46 23.31 6.39
N THR A 141 9.52 23.49 5.61
CA THR A 141 9.89 24.80 5.06
C THR A 141 9.64 24.84 3.56
N ARG A 142 9.23 25.99 3.03
CA ARG A 142 8.88 26.12 1.61
C ARG A 142 10.16 26.02 0.78
N THR A 143 10.15 25.20 -0.27
CA THR A 143 11.32 25.06 -1.16
C THR A 143 11.60 26.40 -1.86
N PRO A 144 12.79 27.00 -1.68
CA PRO A 144 13.16 28.22 -2.41
C PRO A 144 13.18 27.94 -3.91
N GLY A 145 12.41 28.69 -4.70
CA GLY A 145 12.27 28.49 -6.15
C GLY A 145 11.10 27.60 -6.59
N GLY A 146 10.25 27.13 -5.65
CA GLY A 146 8.97 26.51 -5.98
C GLY A 146 7.99 27.48 -6.64
N THR A 147 7.16 26.97 -7.54
CA THR A 147 6.24 27.61 -8.50
C THR A 147 5.12 28.50 -7.90
N GLY A 148 5.38 29.24 -6.83
CA GLY A 148 4.35 30.06 -6.17
C GLY A 148 4.83 31.29 -5.41
N ASP A 149 6.07 31.76 -5.58
CA ASP A 149 6.45 33.05 -4.96
C ASP A 149 7.46 33.86 -5.79
N THR A 150 6.94 34.61 -6.76
CA THR A 150 7.63 35.77 -7.33
C THR A 150 7.14 37.06 -6.66
N ARG A 151 7.00 37.11 -5.33
CA ARG A 151 6.84 38.40 -4.63
C ARG A 151 7.63 38.48 -3.33
N LYS A 152 8.78 39.14 -3.47
CA LYS A 152 9.42 40.02 -2.47
C LYS A 152 9.81 39.41 -1.13
N ALA A 153 11.11 39.21 -0.96
CA ALA A 153 11.81 39.66 0.25
C ALA A 153 13.31 39.76 -0.03
N ASP A 154 13.76 40.93 -0.53
CA ASP A 154 15.15 41.34 -0.43
C ASP A 154 15.46 41.67 1.04
N VAL A 155 15.87 40.67 1.82
CA VAL A 155 16.42 40.91 3.16
C VAL A 155 17.92 41.10 3.04
N LYS A 156 18.34 42.35 3.18
CA LYS A 156 19.73 42.81 3.28
C LYS A 156 20.39 42.16 4.50
N SER A 157 21.19 41.11 4.29
CA SER A 157 21.99 40.50 5.35
C SER A 157 23.18 41.39 5.70
N SER A 158 23.07 42.11 6.82
CA SER A 158 24.18 42.81 7.46
C SER A 158 24.97 41.84 8.34
N SER A 159 26.19 41.53 7.88
CA SER A 159 27.39 41.22 8.66
C SER A 159 27.22 40.71 10.11
N GLY A 160 27.41 39.40 10.29
CA GLY A 160 27.67 38.76 11.57
C GLY A 160 28.62 37.57 11.38
N ARG A 161 29.92 37.85 11.41
CA ARG A 161 31.01 36.86 11.29
C ARG A 161 31.04 35.97 12.54
N VAL A 162 30.64 34.70 12.40
CA VAL A 162 31.01 33.63 13.32
C VAL A 162 31.79 32.60 12.52
N LYS A 163 33.08 32.44 12.85
CA LYS A 163 33.94 31.36 12.36
C LYS A 163 33.74 30.13 13.24
N PRO A 164 33.44 28.96 12.69
CA PRO A 164 33.90 27.70 13.25
C PRO A 164 35.21 27.29 12.56
N GLY A 165 36.21 26.87 13.34
CA GLY A 165 37.50 26.39 12.85
C GLY A 165 37.38 25.10 12.02
N PRO A 166 38.45 24.71 11.30
CA PRO A 166 38.39 23.60 10.35
C PRO A 166 38.35 22.27 11.10
N SER A 167 37.23 21.55 11.02
CA SER A 167 37.17 20.14 11.39
C SER A 167 37.80 19.32 10.26
N GLN A 168 39.08 18.97 10.43
CA GLN A 168 39.76 17.97 9.61
C GLN A 168 39.18 16.57 9.89
N ILE A 169 38.13 16.16 9.16
CA ILE A 169 37.77 14.74 9.01
C ILE A 169 37.18 14.53 7.60
N HIS A 170 37.87 15.00 6.56
CA HIS A 170 37.50 14.64 5.19
C HIS A 170 38.68 14.72 4.21
N ASP A 171 39.82 14.12 4.55
CA ASP A 171 40.95 13.93 3.61
C ASP A 171 41.69 12.61 3.89
N PHE A 172 40.97 11.50 4.05
CA PHE A 172 41.61 10.17 4.17
C PHE A 172 40.91 9.00 3.45
N PHE A 173 39.83 9.26 2.71
CA PHE A 173 39.27 8.27 1.78
C PHE A 173 39.28 8.81 0.37
N GLY A 174 40.49 9.10 -0.10
CA GLY A 174 40.79 9.13 -1.52
C GLY A 174 40.52 7.76 -2.13
N GLU A 175 39.54 7.74 -3.02
CA GLU A 175 39.62 6.99 -4.28
C GLU A 175 39.70 5.46 -4.19
N TRP A 176 38.76 4.82 -3.49
CA TRP A 176 38.40 3.42 -3.74
C TRP A 176 36.89 3.27 -3.93
N SER A 177 36.33 3.95 -4.93
CA SER A 177 35.03 3.58 -5.48
C SER A 177 35.24 2.46 -6.50
N LEU A 178 34.91 1.21 -6.11
CA LEU A 178 34.84 0.06 -7.01
C LEU A 178 33.67 0.22 -7.98
N GLN A 179 33.79 1.17 -8.91
CA GLN A 179 32.86 1.35 -10.01
C GLN A 179 33.15 0.26 -11.05
N ALA A 180 32.33 -0.80 -11.08
CA ALA A 180 32.48 -1.93 -12.01
C ALA A 180 32.29 -1.55 -13.49
N LEU A 181 31.80 -0.34 -13.75
CA LEU A 181 31.48 0.18 -15.07
C LEU A 181 32.25 1.47 -15.33
N SER A 182 32.99 1.50 -16.45
CA SER A 182 33.53 2.76 -16.98
C SER A 182 32.40 3.59 -17.62
N PRO A 183 32.56 4.92 -17.74
CA PRO A 183 31.56 5.83 -18.32
C PRO A 183 31.06 5.45 -19.73
N ASP A 184 31.82 4.63 -20.46
CA ASP A 184 31.48 4.13 -21.80
C ASP A 184 30.69 2.81 -21.81
N GLY A 185 30.18 2.35 -20.66
CA GLY A 185 29.32 1.16 -20.57
C GLY A 185 30.03 -0.20 -20.74
N ARG A 186 31.37 -0.22 -20.76
CA ARG A 186 32.17 -1.46 -20.80
C ARG A 186 32.67 -1.86 -19.41
N ILE A 187 32.62 -3.16 -19.11
CA ILE A 187 33.11 -3.74 -17.85
C ILE A 187 34.65 -3.65 -17.83
N LYS A 188 35.20 -3.11 -16.74
CA LYS A 188 36.66 -2.95 -16.58
C LYS A 188 37.35 -4.32 -16.51
N MET A 189 38.48 -4.48 -17.20
CA MET A 189 39.26 -5.73 -17.30
C MET A 189 39.62 -6.35 -15.94
N TRP A 190 39.83 -5.53 -14.90
CA TRP A 190 40.13 -6.01 -13.55
C TRP A 190 38.96 -6.76 -12.89
N VAL A 191 37.71 -6.48 -13.30
CA VAL A 191 36.51 -7.20 -12.82
C VAL A 191 36.53 -8.64 -13.32
N TYR A 192 36.91 -8.87 -14.58
CA TYR A 192 37.05 -10.22 -15.13
C TYR A 192 38.17 -11.01 -14.43
N GLY A 193 39.29 -10.35 -14.11
CA GLY A 193 40.37 -10.94 -13.32
C GLY A 193 39.94 -11.35 -11.91
N ALA A 194 39.17 -10.48 -11.24
CA ALA A 194 38.63 -10.77 -9.91
C ALA A 194 37.62 -11.94 -9.93
N THR A 195 36.75 -12.02 -10.94
CA THR A 195 35.79 -13.13 -11.08
C THR A 195 36.47 -14.46 -11.40
N ALA A 196 37.47 -14.47 -12.30
CA ALA A 196 38.19 -15.69 -12.67
C ALA A 196 39.04 -16.20 -11.50
N GLY A 197 39.73 -15.31 -10.79
CA GLY A 197 40.51 -15.66 -9.59
C GLY A 197 39.63 -16.20 -8.46
N GLY A 198 38.48 -15.57 -8.21
CA GLY A 198 37.51 -16.04 -7.23
C GLY A 198 36.96 -17.43 -7.55
N PHE A 199 36.65 -17.70 -8.82
CA PHE A 199 36.15 -19.00 -9.25
C PHE A 199 37.19 -20.11 -9.06
N ILE A 200 38.46 -19.85 -9.41
CA ILE A 200 39.56 -20.81 -9.22
C ILE A 200 39.77 -21.10 -7.73
N LEU A 201 39.70 -20.07 -6.87
CA LEU A 201 39.86 -20.23 -5.43
C LEU A 201 38.72 -21.05 -4.80
N ILE A 202 37.49 -20.86 -5.27
CA ILE A 202 36.34 -21.66 -4.84
C ILE A 202 36.51 -23.13 -5.25
N LEU A 203 36.90 -23.39 -6.52
CA LEU A 203 37.18 -24.76 -6.96
C LEU A 203 38.29 -25.42 -6.15
N PHE A 204 39.34 -24.68 -5.83
CA PHE A 204 40.43 -25.18 -4.99
C PHE A 204 39.92 -25.56 -3.58
N ILE A 205 39.13 -24.70 -2.93
CA ILE A 205 38.54 -25.00 -1.61
C ILE A 205 37.70 -26.28 -1.69
N ILE A 206 36.82 -26.39 -2.69
CA ILE A 206 35.98 -27.57 -2.89
C ILE A 206 36.85 -28.83 -3.03
N THR A 207 37.90 -28.79 -3.87
CA THR A 207 38.77 -29.96 -4.04
C THR A 207 39.51 -30.37 -2.77
N VAL A 208 39.96 -29.40 -1.97
CA VAL A 208 40.64 -29.67 -0.69
C VAL A 208 39.65 -30.25 0.33
N SER A 209 38.41 -29.76 0.37
CA SER A 209 37.36 -30.31 1.25
C SER A 209 36.92 -31.73 0.91
N PHE A 210 37.19 -32.21 -0.30
CA PHE A 210 36.92 -33.61 -0.69
C PHE A 210 38.15 -34.52 -0.54
N LEU A 211 39.34 -33.96 -0.33
CA LEU A 211 40.60 -34.70 -0.15
C LEU A 211 41.02 -34.84 1.33
N PHE A 212 40.35 -34.11 2.24
CA PHE A 212 40.42 -34.27 3.69
C PHE A 212 39.09 -34.79 4.23
#